data_AF-A0A8X6PRP8-F1
#
_entry.id   AF-A0A8X6PRP8-F1
#
_cell.length_a   1.000
_cell.length_b   1.000
_cell.length_c   1.000
_cell.angle_alpha   90.00
_cell.angle_beta   90.00
_cell.angle_gamma   90.00
#
_symmetry.space_group_name_H-M   'P 1'
#
loop_
_entity.id
_entity.type
_entity.pdbx_description
1 polymer ?
#
loop_
_entity_poly.entity_id
_entity_poly.type
_entity_poly.pdbx_seq_one_letter_code
_entity_poly.pdbx_strand_id
1 'polypeptide(L)'
;MNQRAALHNVPKELMLELLLRQLPASVKTTLASIMPITVEKAAEVADKILEGSTSNVSLSTNAIVSSNKNRILQEIERLNRRIDIFTLRHRTPQRRNNSRPRNLSRNLSFSCSR
;
A
#
# COMPACT_ATOMS: atom_id res chain seq x y z
N MET A 1 -5.64 -32.03 37.78
CA MET A 1 -4.87 -31.07 36.96
C MET A 1 -3.62 -30.73 37.75
N ASN A 2 -2.50 -31.38 37.42
CA ASN A 2 -1.30 -31.35 38.26
C ASN A 2 -0.56 -30.01 38.09
N GLN A 3 -0.38 -29.31 39.21
CA GLN A 3 0.48 -28.14 39.34
C GLN A 3 1.92 -28.55 39.03
N ARG A 4 2.39 -28.29 37.80
CA ARG A 4 3.80 -28.48 37.39
C ARG A 4 4.62 -27.19 37.50
N ALA A 5 4.34 -26.38 38.52
CA ALA A 5 5.18 -25.25 38.89
C ALA A 5 6.00 -25.62 40.15
N ALA A 6 6.62 -26.80 40.13
CA ALA A 6 7.68 -27.09 41.09
C ALA A 6 8.89 -26.25 40.67
N LEU A 7 9.35 -25.38 41.58
CA LEU A 7 10.53 -24.51 41.46
C LEU A 7 11.76 -25.31 40.99
N HIS A 8 11.92 -25.47 39.68
CA HIS A 8 13.13 -26.02 39.11
C HIS A 8 14.12 -24.87 39.00
N ASN A 9 15.15 -24.89 39.83
CA ASN A 9 16.24 -23.92 39.78
C ASN A 9 16.99 -24.14 38.46
N VAL A 10 16.56 -23.48 37.38
CA VAL A 10 17.14 -23.65 36.05
C VAL A 10 18.58 -23.11 36.10
N PRO A 11 19.60 -23.92 35.73
CA PRO A 11 20.97 -23.46 35.63
C PRO A 11 21.08 -22.20 34.77
N LYS A 12 21.86 -21.22 35.23
CA LYS A 12 22.03 -19.94 34.52
C LYS A 12 22.65 -20.16 33.14
N GLU A 13 23.56 -21.12 32.99
CA GLU A 13 24.12 -21.54 31.71
C GLU A 13 23.02 -21.99 30.73
N LEU A 14 22.07 -22.83 31.19
CA LEU A 14 20.97 -23.31 30.33
C LEU A 14 20.03 -22.17 29.93
N MET A 15 19.79 -21.19 30.80
CA MET A 15 19.00 -20.01 30.44
C MET A 15 19.70 -19.16 29.37
N LEU A 16 21.02 -19.00 29.46
CA LEU A 16 21.79 -18.28 28.46
C LEU A 16 21.74 -18.99 27.10
N GLU A 17 21.91 -20.31 27.08
CA GLU A 17 21.83 -21.10 25.85
C GLU A 17 20.45 -21.01 25.19
N LEU A 18 19.37 -21.12 25.97
CA LEU A 18 18.01 -20.99 25.46
C LEU A 18 17.76 -19.60 24.87
N LEU A 19 18.23 -18.56 25.55
CA LEU A 19 18.15 -17.18 25.08
C LEU A 19 18.90 -17.01 23.76
N LEU A 20 20.15 -17.49 23.69
CA LEU A 20 20.92 -17.48 22.45
C LEU A 20 20.29 -18.33 21.35
N ARG A 21 19.58 -19.42 21.67
CA ARG A 21 18.90 -20.25 20.67
C ARG A 21 17.72 -19.52 20.03
N GLN A 22 16.93 -18.82 20.83
CA GLN A 22 15.67 -18.21 20.42
C GLN A 22 15.83 -16.86 19.70
N LEU A 23 16.97 -16.20 19.85
CA LEU A 23 17.23 -14.91 19.22
C LEU A 23 17.53 -15.00 17.70
N PRO A 24 17.29 -13.94 16.92
CA PRO A 24 17.74 -13.83 15.53
C PRO A 24 19.27 -13.80 15.42
N ALA A 25 19.81 -14.26 14.28
CA ALA A 25 21.26 -14.34 14.05
C ALA A 25 21.99 -12.99 14.27
N SER A 26 21.37 -11.87 13.87
CA SER A 26 21.90 -10.51 14.06
C SER A 26 22.07 -10.13 15.53
N VAL A 27 21.16 -10.58 16.40
CA VAL A 27 21.25 -10.32 17.84
C VAL A 27 22.30 -11.23 18.46
N LYS A 28 22.38 -12.51 18.03
CA LYS A 28 23.41 -13.46 18.51
C LYS A 28 24.82 -12.98 18.23
N THR A 29 25.09 -12.49 17.02
CA THR A 29 26.41 -11.95 16.64
C THR A 29 26.81 -10.76 17.52
N THR A 30 25.83 -9.94 17.88
CA THR A 30 26.05 -8.77 18.75
C THR A 30 26.27 -9.18 20.21
N LEU A 31 25.55 -10.18 20.71
CA LEU A 31 25.77 -10.71 22.05
C LEU A 31 27.11 -11.45 22.16
N ALA A 32 27.56 -12.12 21.10
CA ALA A 32 28.83 -12.83 21.06
C ALA A 32 30.04 -11.88 21.23
N SER A 33 29.96 -10.64 20.73
CA SER A 33 31.04 -9.65 20.90
C SER A 33 31.11 -9.04 22.31
N ILE A 34 30.07 -9.21 23.12
CA ILE A 34 29.96 -8.66 24.48
C ILE A 34 30.31 -9.73 25.53
N MET A 35 30.61 -10.97 25.12
CA MET A 35 30.94 -12.05 26.05
C MET A 35 32.27 -11.79 26.79
N PRO A 36 32.38 -12.18 28.08
CA PRO A 36 31.37 -12.88 28.88
C PRO A 36 30.27 -11.95 29.43
N ILE A 37 29.01 -12.39 29.35
CA ILE A 37 27.81 -11.63 29.73
C ILE A 37 26.89 -12.52 30.58
N THR A 38 26.21 -11.94 31.57
CA THR A 38 25.21 -12.64 32.39
C THR A 38 23.88 -12.76 31.65
N VAL A 39 23.04 -13.72 32.03
CA VAL A 39 21.71 -13.94 31.42
C VAL A 39 20.86 -12.66 31.46
N GLU A 40 20.84 -11.98 32.60
CA GLU A 40 20.07 -10.74 32.81
C GLU A 40 20.49 -9.66 31.81
N LYS A 41 21.80 -9.48 31.62
CA LYS A 41 22.33 -8.46 30.72
C LYS A 41 22.15 -8.85 29.26
N ALA A 42 22.28 -10.14 28.94
CA ALA A 42 22.01 -10.64 27.59
C ALA A 42 20.55 -10.44 27.20
N ALA A 43 19.61 -10.67 28.14
CA ALA A 43 18.19 -10.40 27.94
C ALA A 43 17.93 -8.91 27.72
N GLU A 44 18.47 -8.03 28.58
CA GLU A 44 18.29 -6.58 28.44
C GLU A 44 18.83 -6.04 27.10
N VAL A 45 20.00 -6.51 26.67
CA VAL A 45 20.60 -6.10 25.39
C VAL A 45 19.78 -6.64 24.23
N ALA A 46 19.32 -7.89 24.30
CA ALA A 46 18.48 -8.47 23.27
C ALA A 46 17.16 -7.69 23.11
N ASP A 47 16.48 -7.38 24.21
CA ASP A 47 15.24 -6.60 24.20
C ASP A 47 15.44 -5.23 23.56
N LYS A 48 16.50 -4.51 23.94
CA LYS A 48 16.84 -3.20 23.36
C LYS A 48 17.11 -3.26 21.86
N ILE A 49 17.83 -4.29 21.40
CA ILE A 49 18.11 -4.47 19.97
C ILE A 49 16.83 -4.78 19.21
N LEU A 50 15.98 -5.66 19.75
CA LEU A 50 14.71 -6.04 19.13
C LEU A 50 13.76 -4.83 19.06
N GLU A 51 13.62 -4.07 20.15
CA GLU A 51 12.84 -2.83 20.19
C GLU A 51 13.36 -1.81 19.16
N GLY A 52 14.67 -1.56 19.14
CA GLY A 52 15.30 -0.64 18.18
C GLY A 52 15.11 -1.08 16.72
N SER A 53 15.18 -2.38 16.43
CA SER A 53 14.99 -2.90 15.08
C SER A 53 13.56 -2.70 14.54
N THR A 54 12.53 -2.76 15.38
CA THR A 54 11.14 -2.46 14.93
C THR A 54 10.95 -0.99 14.55
N SER A 55 11.67 -0.07 15.19
CA SER A 55 11.59 1.36 14.87
C SER A 55 12.16 1.69 13.47
N ASN A 56 13.21 0.97 13.05
CA ASN A 56 13.87 1.20 11.77
C ASN A 56 13.09 0.60 10.59
N VAL A 57 12.32 -0.47 10.81
CA VAL A 57 11.47 -1.07 9.75
C VAL A 57 10.35 -0.12 9.34
N SER A 58 9.82 0.69 10.27
CA SER A 58 8.78 1.70 9.99
C SER A 58 9.23 2.75 8.95
N LEU A 59 10.50 3.17 8.99
CA LEU A 59 11.03 4.16 8.05
C LEU A 59 11.11 3.62 6.61
N SER A 60 11.46 2.34 6.45
CA SER A 60 11.56 1.69 5.13
C SER A 60 10.18 1.39 4.53
N THR A 61 9.23 0.92 5.34
CA THR A 61 7.86 0.66 4.87
C THR A 61 7.14 1.95 4.48
N ASN A 62 7.33 3.05 5.21
CA ASN A 62 6.73 4.34 4.87
C ASN A 62 7.21 4.88 3.52
N ALA A 63 8.50 4.74 3.20
CA ALA A 63 9.06 5.17 1.91
C ALA A 63 8.54 4.31 0.74
N ILE A 64 8.46 2.98 0.92
CA ILE A 64 7.95 2.05 -0.09
C ILE A 64 6.45 2.25 -0.31
N VAL A 65 5.67 2.41 0.77
CA VAL A 65 4.23 2.70 0.72
C VAL A 65 3.96 4.06 0.06
N SER A 66 4.76 5.07 0.36
CA SER A 66 4.68 6.40 -0.27
C SER A 66 4.93 6.33 -1.79
N SER A 67 5.98 5.61 -2.21
CA SER A 67 6.29 5.40 -3.63
C SER A 67 5.17 4.67 -4.37
N ASN A 68 4.64 3.61 -3.77
CA ASN A 68 3.52 2.84 -4.34
C ASN A 68 2.24 3.66 -4.43
N LYS A 69 1.95 4.49 -3.41
CA LYS A 69 0.79 5.40 -3.40
C LYS A 69 0.85 6.39 -4.57
N ASN A 70 2.01 7.00 -4.82
CA ASN A 70 2.19 7.94 -5.92
C ASN A 70 2.00 7.27 -7.28
N ARG A 71 2.52 6.05 -7.45
CA ARG A 71 2.33 5.25 -8.68
C ARG A 71 0.85 4.91 -8.92
N ILE A 72 0.12 4.54 -7.87
CA ILE A 72 -1.31 4.23 -7.95
C ILE A 72 -2.11 5.48 -8.34
N LEU A 73 -1.81 6.64 -7.74
CA LEU A 73 -2.47 7.90 -8.08
C LEU A 73 -2.23 8.32 -9.54
N GLN A 74 -0.99 8.15 -10.04
CA GLN A 74 -0.68 8.41 -11.46
C GLN A 74 -1.46 7.48 -12.40
N GLU A 75 -1.59 6.20 -12.06
CA GLU A 75 -2.33 5.26 -12.89
C GLU A 75 -3.84 5.58 -12.88
N ILE A 76 -4.40 5.97 -11.74
CA ILE A 76 -5.80 6.44 -11.65
C ILE A 76 -6.01 7.67 -12.54
N GLU A 77 -5.11 8.65 -12.50
CA GLU A 77 -5.21 9.84 -13.36
C GLU A 77 -5.12 9.46 -14.85
N ARG A 78 -4.19 8.57 -15.21
CA ARG A 78 -4.03 8.06 -16.58
C ARG A 78 -5.29 7.37 -17.09
N LEU A 79 -5.91 6.55 -16.24
CA LEU A 79 -7.16 5.85 -16.56
C LEU A 79 -8.33 6.82 -16.73
N ASN A 80 -8.47 7.80 -15.83
CA ASN A 80 -9.51 8.83 -15.94
C ASN A 80 -9.40 9.62 -17.25
N ARG A 81 -8.20 10.08 -17.63
CA ARG A 81 -7.99 10.74 -18.92
C ARG A 81 -8.40 9.88 -20.11
N ARG A 82 -8.14 8.57 -20.04
CA ARG A 82 -8.50 7.62 -21.09
C ARG A 82 -10.02 7.45 -21.17
N ILE A 83 -10.71 7.40 -20.02
CA ILE A 83 -12.18 7.38 -19.94
C ILE A 83 -12.77 8.66 -20.54
N ASP A 84 -12.21 9.84 -20.24
CA ASP A 84 -12.66 11.12 -20.80
C ASP A 84 -12.55 11.13 -22.32
N ILE A 85 -11.43 10.63 -22.87
CA ILE A 85 -11.26 10.52 -24.33
C ILE A 85 -12.30 9.56 -24.94
N PHE A 86 -12.53 8.40 -24.31
CA PHE A 86 -13.52 7.44 -24.80
C PHE A 86 -14.94 8.03 -24.74
N THR A 87 -15.32 8.66 -23.63
CA THR A 87 -16.65 9.29 -23.49
C THR A 87 -16.87 10.40 -24.51
N LEU A 88 -15.86 11.22 -24.81
CA LEU A 88 -15.92 12.22 -25.87
C LEU A 88 -16.08 11.61 -27.26
N ARG A 89 -15.36 10.51 -27.57
CA ARG A 89 -15.49 9.80 -28.86
C ARG A 89 -16.85 9.14 -29.05
N HIS A 90 -17.48 8.67 -27.98
CA HIS A 90 -18.84 8.12 -28.04
C HIS A 90 -19.93 9.21 -28.10
N ARG A 91 -19.58 10.47 -27.82
CA ARG A 91 -20.43 11.63 -28.11
C ARG A 91 -20.13 12.21 -29.50
N THR A 92 -20.03 11.38 -30.53
CA THR A 92 -20.17 11.90 -31.89
C THR A 92 -21.52 12.62 -31.98
N PRO A 93 -21.58 13.92 -32.29
CA PRO A 93 -22.86 14.49 -32.69
C PRO A 93 -23.28 13.72 -33.92
N GLN A 94 -24.41 13.00 -33.83
CA GLN A 94 -25.10 12.48 -35.00
C GLN A 94 -25.08 13.61 -36.02
N ARG A 95 -24.34 13.46 -37.13
CA ARG A 95 -24.43 14.40 -38.24
C ARG A 95 -25.88 14.35 -38.68
N ARG A 96 -26.68 15.30 -38.21
CA ARG A 96 -28.01 15.56 -38.75
C ARG A 96 -27.76 15.94 -40.20
N ASN A 97 -27.95 14.97 -41.08
CA ASN A 97 -27.98 15.21 -42.50
C ASN A 97 -28.96 16.35 -42.74
N ASN A 98 -28.44 17.43 -43.34
CA ASN A 98 -29.22 18.54 -43.87
C ASN A 98 -30.14 18.00 -44.99
N SER A 99 -31.24 17.35 -44.62
CA SER A 99 -32.35 17.11 -45.53
C SER A 99 -33.17 18.40 -45.59
N ARG A 100 -32.77 19.32 -46.48
CA ARG A 100 -33.65 20.38 -46.98
C ARG A 100 -34.96 19.72 -47.44
N PRO A 101 -36.13 20.07 -46.90
CA PRO A 101 -37.37 19.62 -47.50
C PRO A 101 -37.56 20.37 -48.83
N ARG A 102 -37.35 19.66 -49.92
CA ARG A 102 -37.72 20.09 -51.27
C ARG A 102 -39.18 19.68 -51.48
N ASN A 103 -40.13 20.52 -51.06
CA ASN A 103 -41.56 20.41 -51.41
C ASN A 103 -42.03 21.84 -51.72
N LEU A 104 -42.16 22.27 -52.98
CA LEU A 104 -43.22 21.89 -53.93
C LEU A 104 -44.61 21.88 -53.28
N SER A 105 -45.19 23.06 -53.08
CA SER A 105 -46.63 23.23 -52.96
C SER A 105 -47.07 24.64 -53.37
N ARG A 106 -47.51 24.71 -54.63
CA ARG A 106 -48.76 25.34 -55.10
C ARG A 106 -48.98 26.82 -54.78
N ASN A 107 -48.90 27.59 -55.86
CA ASN A 107 -49.63 28.83 -56.14
C ASN A 107 -50.85 29.04 -55.23
N LEU A 108 -50.73 29.96 -54.26
CA LEU A 108 -51.86 30.69 -53.71
C LEU A 108 -52.01 31.96 -54.54
N SER A 109 -52.92 31.90 -55.50
CA SER A 109 -53.58 33.06 -56.09
C SER A 109 -54.45 33.79 -55.06
N PHE A 110 -54.69 35.10 -55.31
CA PHE A 110 -55.63 36.05 -54.66
C PHE A 110 -55.04 36.89 -53.49
N SER A 111 -55.07 38.24 -53.43
CA SER A 111 -55.72 39.29 -54.24
C SER A 111 -55.10 40.69 -53.97
N CYS A 112 -55.25 41.59 -54.95
CA CYS A 112 -55.44 43.06 -54.90
C CYS A 112 -54.57 43.97 -54.02
N SER A 113 -53.88 44.92 -54.68
CA SER A 113 -54.00 46.36 -54.41
C SER A 113 -53.70 47.14 -55.70
N ARG A 114 -54.61 48.03 -56.07
CA ARG A 114 -54.50 48.98 -57.19
C ARG A 114 -54.41 50.38 -56.62
#